data_AF-Q6FM44-F1
#
_entry.id   AF-Q6FM44-F1
#
_cell.length_a   1.000
_cell.length_b   1.000
_cell.length_c   1.000
_cell.angle_alpha   90.00
_cell.angle_beta   90.00
_cell.angle_gamma   90.00
#
_symmetry.space_group_name_H-M   'P 1'
#
loop_
_entity.id
_entity.type
_entity.pdbx_description
1 polymer ?
#
loop_
_entity_poly.entity_id
_entity_poly.type
_entity_poly.pdbx_seq_one_letter_code
_entity_poly.pdbx_strand_id
1 'polypeptide(L)'
;MMRKRARNGYDGDRENRSALNKKAKRHPALTQDSYDLWKNLDRIRKLHKNSDKVLKRSVVLIPLSCETNNTIVQCIQHLLRYVDQERLHFKTVSGQLYTHVVILRNFSVLDFCLVVPVLLSAVKRLNSKTSDYFKFDSHIFCNGTFFVPDNTVISIDRTTLQLKETALRLIPGFKELNCTPTESNNIQDMINTLANFISKVKFGKNKDDIYATFKRELALFSKRTRFGLGEVSMLEKGMLIDSQAVIDKNLPLVQNTKAKLQTYVQTLLDENEDKITTEVQTTAAKSSDAISSTNGNNNVASKPIQSRFQNNQSHNVPSSRYSHQATSTAIRKPYTAKEASPLPTQSRASPGRPRFMTIEEIRGRCIATVRASIDSVKKISAYQIVKVYVKFPKKDSDTLFSNLDELRNKSNCNIVVLHYNNEHESKQWLDGLDLTRYIRGQDEPNASTVRILSIGGVAEYIVTALEGILALLQEQT
;
A
#
# COMPACT_ATOMS: atom_id res chain seq x y z
N MET A 1 80.05 -33.89 -5.34
CA MET A 1 79.50 -35.23 -5.63
C MET A 1 78.30 -35.48 -4.72
N MET A 2 77.07 -35.39 -5.23
CA MET A 2 75.90 -36.07 -4.65
C MET A 2 74.84 -36.24 -5.76
N ARG A 3 74.77 -37.48 -6.25
CA ARG A 3 73.62 -38.11 -6.95
C ARG A 3 72.61 -38.48 -5.85
N LYS A 4 71.27 -38.46 -5.96
CA LYS A 4 70.27 -38.84 -6.98
C LYS A 4 68.93 -38.21 -6.52
N ARG A 5 68.18 -37.49 -7.37
CA ARG A 5 66.99 -37.93 -8.18
C ARG A 5 65.78 -38.38 -7.33
N ALA A 6 64.51 -38.10 -7.61
CA ALA A 6 63.72 -37.37 -8.62
C ALA A 6 62.28 -37.27 -8.03
N ARG A 7 61.38 -36.37 -8.41
CA ARG A 7 60.50 -36.48 -9.59
C ARG A 7 59.57 -35.26 -9.70
N ASN A 8 59.21 -34.99 -10.95
CA ASN A 8 58.35 -33.94 -11.49
C ASN A 8 56.85 -34.09 -11.18
N GLY A 9 56.12 -32.99 -11.37
CA GLY A 9 54.71 -32.88 -11.73
C GLY A 9 54.21 -31.46 -11.42
N TYR A 10 54.13 -30.52 -12.39
CA TYR A 10 52.94 -30.22 -13.22
C TYR A 10 51.64 -30.19 -12.38
N ASP A 11 50.79 -29.17 -12.35
CA ASP A 11 50.59 -27.93 -13.11
C ASP A 11 49.65 -27.08 -12.21
N GLY A 12 49.66 -25.75 -12.28
CA GLY A 12 48.60 -25.01 -12.97
C GLY A 12 47.32 -24.84 -12.12
N ASP A 13 46.83 -23.60 -11.98
CA ASP A 13 45.49 -23.25 -11.49
C ASP A 13 45.23 -23.11 -9.98
N ARG A 14 45.98 -22.23 -9.29
CA ARG A 14 45.52 -21.75 -7.97
C ARG A 14 45.64 -20.25 -7.65
N GLU A 15 46.13 -19.42 -8.56
CA GLU A 15 46.36 -17.99 -8.26
C GLU A 15 45.28 -17.00 -8.70
N ASN A 16 44.21 -17.42 -9.38
CA ASN A 16 43.17 -16.48 -9.85
C ASN A 16 41.81 -16.54 -9.13
N ARG A 17 41.73 -17.09 -7.90
CA ARG A 17 40.48 -17.14 -7.11
C ARG A 17 40.44 -16.28 -5.85
N SER A 18 41.50 -15.52 -5.52
CA SER A 18 41.53 -14.66 -4.32
C SER A 18 41.11 -13.20 -4.55
N ALA A 19 40.87 -12.78 -5.80
CA ALA A 19 40.57 -11.38 -6.15
C ALA A 19 39.07 -11.03 -6.28
N LEU A 20 38.15 -11.97 -6.10
CA LEU A 20 36.70 -11.78 -6.40
C LEU A 20 35.75 -11.89 -5.20
N ASN A 21 36.25 -11.79 -3.97
CA ASN A 21 35.43 -11.82 -2.74
C ASN A 21 35.50 -10.54 -1.88
N LYS A 22 35.79 -9.38 -2.49
CA LYS A 22 35.63 -8.07 -1.85
C LYS A 22 34.48 -7.30 -2.47
N LYS A 23 33.25 -7.54 -1.97
CA LYS A 23 32.11 -6.59 -1.86
C LYS A 23 30.77 -7.35 -1.85
N ALA A 24 30.51 -8.08 -0.78
CA ALA A 24 29.14 -8.26 -0.31
C ALA A 24 29.07 -7.58 1.06
N LYS A 25 28.72 -6.29 1.05
CA LYS A 25 28.37 -5.55 2.28
C LYS A 25 27.10 -6.22 2.83
N ARG A 26 27.28 -7.19 3.74
CA ARG A 26 26.22 -7.65 4.63
C ARG A 26 25.64 -6.42 5.34
N HIS A 27 24.32 -6.25 5.31
CA HIS A 27 23.64 -5.30 6.20
C HIS A 27 24.10 -5.62 7.64
N PRO A 28 24.66 -4.64 8.38
CA PRO A 28 25.05 -4.90 9.76
C PRO A 28 23.77 -5.15 10.55
N ALA A 29 23.77 -6.22 11.35
CA ALA A 29 22.77 -6.42 12.39
C ALA A 29 22.69 -5.14 13.24
N LEU A 30 21.48 -4.66 13.52
CA LEU A 30 21.21 -3.47 14.32
C LEU A 30 21.89 -3.63 15.69
N THR A 31 23.03 -2.97 15.87
CA THR A 31 23.67 -2.85 17.18
C THR A 31 22.87 -1.86 18.01
N GLN A 32 22.85 -2.05 19.34
CA GLN A 32 22.20 -1.13 20.30
C GLN A 32 22.66 0.33 20.13
N ASP A 33 23.86 0.51 19.55
CA ASP A 33 24.44 1.79 19.13
C ASP A 33 23.66 2.54 18.04
N SER A 34 22.80 1.87 17.28
CA SER A 34 21.97 2.48 16.25
C SER A 34 20.91 3.41 16.83
N TYR A 35 20.50 3.20 18.09
CA TYR A 35 19.42 3.96 18.74
C TYR A 35 19.88 5.16 19.59
N ASP A 36 21.19 5.34 19.75
CA ASP A 36 21.78 6.47 20.45
C ASP A 36 22.00 7.66 19.49
N LEU A 37 21.38 8.81 19.78
CA LEU A 37 21.50 9.98 18.94
C LEU A 37 22.94 10.47 18.83
N TRP A 38 23.69 10.46 19.94
CA TRP A 38 25.04 11.02 19.98
C TRP A 38 25.99 10.24 19.08
N LYS A 39 25.90 8.91 19.11
CA LYS A 39 26.69 8.04 18.22
C LYS A 39 26.34 8.28 16.75
N ASN A 40 25.08 8.54 16.44
CA ASN A 40 24.67 8.87 15.08
C ASN A 40 25.14 10.26 14.64
N LEU A 41 25.09 11.27 15.52
CA LEU A 41 25.63 12.61 15.25
C LEU A 41 27.14 12.57 15.00
N ASP A 42 27.89 11.80 15.78
CA ASP A 42 29.34 11.62 15.55
C ASP A 42 29.64 10.94 14.21
N ARG A 43 28.77 10.03 13.75
CA ARG A 43 28.87 9.45 12.41
C ARG A 43 28.61 10.50 11.33
N ILE A 44 27.59 11.34 11.49
CA ILE A 44 27.33 12.47 10.57
C ILE A 44 28.53 13.41 10.52
N ARG A 45 29.11 13.75 11.66
CA ARG A 45 30.30 14.61 11.75
C ARG A 45 31.45 14.06 10.91
N LYS A 46 31.66 12.74 10.92
CA LYS A 46 32.70 12.06 10.14
C LYS A 46 32.37 11.95 8.64
N LEU A 47 31.10 11.72 8.30
CA LEU A 47 30.65 11.47 6.92
C LEU A 47 30.44 12.76 6.12
N HIS A 48 29.93 13.81 6.74
CA HIS A 48 29.60 15.07 6.09
C HIS A 48 30.65 16.14 6.40
N LYS A 49 31.44 16.51 5.38
CA LYS A 49 32.37 17.63 5.49
C LYS A 49 31.62 18.92 5.81
N ASN A 50 32.14 19.71 6.75
CA ASN A 50 31.54 20.98 7.20
C ASN A 50 30.14 20.83 7.83
N SER A 51 29.82 19.67 8.41
CA SER A 51 28.54 19.45 9.09
C SER A 51 28.31 20.37 10.30
N ASP A 52 29.38 20.78 11.00
CA ASP A 52 29.32 21.77 12.07
C ASP A 52 29.20 23.23 11.56
N LYS A 53 29.35 23.48 10.25
CA LYS A 53 29.30 24.84 9.69
C LYS A 53 27.86 25.36 9.65
N VAL A 54 27.67 26.57 10.18
CA VAL A 54 26.39 27.28 10.15
C VAL A 54 25.90 27.50 8.71
N LEU A 55 24.67 27.06 8.43
CA LEU A 55 23.95 27.37 7.21
C LEU A 55 23.37 28.77 7.32
N LYS A 56 23.93 29.73 6.57
CA LYS A 56 23.49 31.14 6.63
C LYS A 56 22.02 31.27 6.20
N ARG A 57 21.25 32.08 6.93
CA ARG A 57 19.83 32.37 6.66
C ARG A 57 18.92 31.15 6.75
N SER A 58 19.41 30.04 7.32
CA SER A 58 18.60 28.85 7.54
C SER A 58 17.52 29.13 8.56
N VAL A 59 16.29 28.72 8.23
CA VAL A 59 15.13 28.83 9.11
C VAL A 59 14.27 27.60 8.92
N VAL A 60 13.99 26.91 10.02
CA VAL A 60 13.04 25.80 10.09
C VAL A 60 12.06 26.10 11.21
N LEU A 61 10.77 25.91 10.94
CA LEU A 61 9.67 26.14 11.87
C LEU A 61 8.97 24.81 12.14
N ILE A 62 8.87 24.42 13.41
CA ILE A 62 8.29 23.13 13.83
C ILE A 62 7.11 23.45 14.75
N PRO A 63 5.87 23.42 14.23
CA PRO A 63 4.70 23.59 15.06
C PRO A 63 4.43 22.31 15.86
N LEU A 64 4.17 22.47 17.15
CA LEU A 64 3.95 21.37 18.08
C LEU A 64 2.55 21.46 18.68
N SER A 65 1.81 20.35 18.59
CA SER A 65 0.54 20.15 19.28
C SER A 65 0.82 19.34 20.53
N CYS A 66 0.52 19.88 21.71
CA CYS A 66 0.76 19.19 22.95
C CYS A 66 -0.29 19.58 23.98
N GLU A 67 -1.04 18.59 24.46
CA GLU A 67 -2.01 18.75 25.57
C GLU A 67 -1.29 18.85 26.92
N THR A 68 -0.10 18.26 27.05
CA THR A 68 0.75 18.31 28.25
C THR A 68 1.96 19.21 28.03
N ASN A 69 1.81 20.50 28.36
CA ASN A 69 2.85 21.52 28.15
C ASN A 69 4.23 21.16 28.78
N ASN A 70 4.27 20.41 29.87
CA ASN A 70 5.49 20.25 30.66
C ASN A 70 6.58 19.38 29.99
N THR A 71 6.24 18.28 29.33
CA THR A 71 7.23 17.34 28.77
C THR A 71 7.98 17.93 27.58
N ILE A 72 7.27 18.63 26.67
CA ILE A 72 7.92 19.31 25.54
C ILE A 72 8.77 20.48 26.02
N VAL A 73 8.29 21.26 27.00
CA VAL A 73 9.08 22.35 27.59
C VAL A 73 10.37 21.82 28.20
N GLN A 74 10.31 20.71 28.95
CA GLN A 74 11.49 20.06 29.50
C GLN A 74 12.43 19.54 28.39
N CYS A 75 11.89 18.86 27.38
CA CYS A 75 12.66 18.40 26.22
C CYS A 75 13.44 19.55 25.54
N ILE A 76 12.78 20.70 25.35
CA ILE A 76 13.39 21.89 24.77
C ILE A 76 14.44 22.50 25.70
N GLN A 77 14.19 22.54 27.01
CA GLN A 77 15.19 22.96 27.99
C GLN A 77 16.44 22.06 27.95
N HIS A 78 16.28 20.76 27.72
CA HIS A 78 17.40 19.84 27.51
C HIS A 78 18.12 20.12 26.19
N LEU A 79 17.41 20.40 25.10
CA LEU A 79 18.01 20.79 23.81
C LEU A 79 18.80 22.10 23.91
N LEU A 80 18.31 23.07 24.67
CA LEU A 80 18.96 24.38 24.89
C LEU A 80 20.30 24.28 25.64
N ARG A 81 20.65 23.12 26.21
CA ARG A 81 21.99 22.85 26.76
C ARG A 81 23.03 22.60 25.68
N TYR A 82 22.59 22.22 24.47
CA TYR A 82 23.45 21.81 23.36
C TYR A 82 23.33 22.73 22.15
N VAL A 83 22.19 23.41 22.01
CA VAL A 83 21.94 24.43 20.98
C VAL A 83 21.66 25.75 21.66
N ASP A 84 22.40 26.78 21.26
CA ASP A 84 22.29 28.15 21.75
C ASP A 84 20.89 28.75 21.53
N GLN A 85 20.47 29.59 22.49
CA GLN A 85 19.19 30.31 22.43
C GLN A 85 19.10 31.27 21.23
N GLU A 86 20.23 31.67 20.65
CA GLU A 86 20.26 32.47 19.43
C GLU A 86 19.79 31.68 18.20
N ARG A 87 20.01 30.36 18.18
CA ARG A 87 19.59 29.47 17.08
C ARG A 87 18.29 28.78 17.36
N LEU A 88 18.05 28.29 18.58
CA LEU A 88 16.85 27.57 18.96
C LEU A 88 15.90 28.45 19.78
N HIS A 89 14.82 28.92 19.15
CA HIS A 89 13.79 29.73 19.80
C HIS A 89 12.54 28.89 20.03
N PHE A 90 11.92 29.08 21.20
CA PHE A 90 10.65 28.46 21.54
C PHE A 90 9.61 29.54 21.81
N LYS A 91 8.49 29.49 21.09
CA LYS A 91 7.42 30.50 21.20
C LYS A 91 6.07 29.83 21.37
N THR A 92 5.31 30.27 22.37
CA THR A 92 3.92 29.86 22.56
C THR A 92 3.02 30.56 21.56
N VAL A 93 2.04 29.85 21.03
CA VAL A 93 1.04 30.36 20.10
C VAL A 93 -0.34 30.12 20.68
N SER A 94 -1.21 31.13 20.65
CA SER A 94 -2.61 31.05 21.09
C SER A 94 -3.47 30.32 20.06
N GLY A 95 -3.15 29.06 19.78
CA GLY A 95 -3.86 28.19 18.85
C GLY A 95 -4.38 26.92 19.53
N GLN A 96 -5.51 26.40 19.06
CA GLN A 96 -6.06 25.12 19.52
C GLN A 96 -5.41 23.92 18.83
N LEU A 97 -4.96 24.07 17.57
CA LEU A 97 -4.28 23.00 16.82
C LEU A 97 -2.82 22.83 17.24
N TYR A 98 -2.12 23.95 17.45
CA TYR A 98 -0.73 24.00 17.87
C TYR A 98 -0.58 24.97 19.03
N THR A 99 0.06 24.51 20.10
CA THR A 99 0.28 25.32 21.30
C THR A 99 1.63 26.03 21.25
N HIS A 100 2.58 25.50 20.49
CA HIS A 100 3.94 26.01 20.42
C HIS A 100 4.53 25.94 19.02
N VAL A 101 5.52 26.79 18.76
CA VAL A 101 6.37 26.73 17.57
C VAL A 101 7.82 26.80 18.02
N VAL A 102 8.59 25.79 17.62
CA VAL A 102 10.05 25.82 17.72
C VAL A 102 10.62 26.38 16.42
N ILE A 103 11.56 27.32 16.55
CA ILE A 103 12.20 28.00 15.43
C ILE A 103 13.69 27.71 15.53
N LEU A 104 14.23 27.04 14.51
CA LEU A 104 15.65 26.81 14.38
C LEU A 104 16.21 27.78 13.32
N ARG A 105 17.09 28.70 13.71
CA ARG A 105 17.66 29.75 12.85
C ARG A 105 19.18 29.65 12.79
N ASN A 106 19.77 29.96 11.63
CA ASN A 106 21.24 30.00 11.43
C ASN A 106 21.96 28.76 12.02
N PHE A 107 21.38 27.59 11.76
CA PHE A 107 21.79 26.32 12.35
C PHE A 107 22.77 25.55 11.45
N SER A 108 23.56 24.66 12.04
CA SER A 108 24.42 23.71 11.34
C SER A 108 23.67 22.43 10.92
N VAL A 109 24.28 21.59 10.07
CA VAL A 109 23.70 20.28 9.71
C VAL A 109 23.50 19.43 10.98
N LEU A 110 24.45 19.48 11.92
CA LEU A 110 24.35 18.75 13.17
C LEU A 110 23.24 19.28 14.09
N ASP A 111 23.09 20.61 14.18
CA ASP A 111 22.02 21.22 14.99
C ASP A 111 20.64 20.75 14.50
N PHE A 112 20.45 20.68 13.17
CA PHE A 112 19.22 20.16 12.56
C PHE A 112 19.01 18.67 12.85
N CYS A 113 20.05 17.85 12.68
CA CYS A 113 20.02 16.42 12.97
C CYS A 113 19.87 16.09 14.46
N LEU A 114 20.15 17.04 15.37
CA LEU A 114 19.89 16.91 16.80
C LEU A 114 18.44 17.30 17.12
N VAL A 115 18.03 18.50 16.72
CA VAL A 115 16.75 19.11 17.15
C VAL A 115 15.55 18.40 16.52
N VAL A 116 15.56 18.15 15.20
CA VAL A 116 14.38 17.62 14.50
C VAL A 116 14.01 16.21 14.98
N PRO A 117 14.93 15.22 15.04
CA PRO A 117 14.62 13.89 15.55
C PRO A 117 14.09 13.88 16.99
N VAL A 118 14.70 14.69 17.86
CA VAL A 118 14.29 14.79 19.26
C VAL A 118 12.87 15.33 19.35
N LEU A 119 12.54 16.42 18.65
CA LEU A 119 11.20 17.02 18.71
C LEU A 119 10.13 16.14 18.05
N LEU A 120 10.43 15.54 16.89
CA LEU A 120 9.47 14.66 16.19
C LEU A 120 9.20 13.36 16.97
N SER A 121 10.15 12.90 17.79
CA SER A 121 9.92 11.76 18.68
C SER A 121 9.33 12.16 20.03
N ALA A 122 9.58 13.37 20.51
CA ALA A 122 9.11 13.85 21.81
C ALA A 122 7.57 13.83 21.93
N VAL A 123 6.86 14.17 20.85
CA VAL A 123 5.38 14.11 20.81
C VAL A 123 4.87 12.69 21.05
N LYS A 124 5.56 11.65 20.56
CA LYS A 124 5.17 10.25 20.78
C LYS A 124 5.70 9.67 22.09
N ARG A 125 6.72 10.29 22.69
CA ARG A 125 7.27 9.93 24.01
C ARG A 125 6.42 10.40 25.17
N LEU A 126 5.35 11.17 24.95
CA LEU A 126 4.45 11.65 26.00
C LEU A 126 3.86 10.52 26.88
N ASN A 127 3.82 9.28 26.36
CA ASN A 127 3.37 8.08 27.08
C ASN A 127 4.51 7.17 27.58
N SER A 128 5.78 7.53 27.32
CA SER A 128 6.93 6.73 27.74
C SER A 128 7.47 7.21 29.09
N LYS A 129 7.81 6.26 29.97
CA LYS A 129 8.46 6.53 31.27
C LYS A 129 9.95 6.88 31.17
N THR A 130 10.50 6.95 29.96
CA THR A 130 11.93 7.23 29.76
C THR A 130 12.23 8.73 29.85
N SER A 131 13.13 9.10 30.76
CA SER A 131 13.57 10.47 30.98
C SER A 131 14.65 10.96 30.00
N ASP A 132 15.24 10.06 29.21
CA ASP A 132 16.31 10.39 28.26
C ASP A 132 15.74 10.72 26.87
N TYR A 133 15.71 12.02 26.54
CA TYR A 133 15.23 12.52 25.24
C TYR A 133 16.15 12.19 24.06
N PHE A 134 17.40 11.77 24.32
CA PHE A 134 18.42 11.55 23.29
C PHE A 134 18.63 10.07 22.93
N LYS A 135 18.04 9.15 23.71
CA LYS A 135 18.00 7.72 23.36
C LYS A 135 16.65 7.36 22.76
N PHE A 136 16.65 6.72 21.61
CA PHE A 136 15.42 6.26 20.95
C PHE A 136 15.13 4.83 21.34
N ASP A 137 13.86 4.49 21.51
CA ASP A 137 13.44 3.09 21.61
C ASP A 137 13.16 2.56 20.20
N SER A 138 13.30 1.25 20.00
CA SER A 138 12.96 0.53 18.77
C SER A 138 11.51 0.74 18.32
N HIS A 139 10.62 1.13 19.24
CA HIS A 139 9.21 1.39 18.98
C HIS A 139 8.87 2.88 18.77
N ILE A 140 9.82 3.80 18.98
CA ILE A 140 9.57 5.24 18.86
C ILE A 140 9.98 5.72 17.47
N PHE A 141 8.97 6.06 16.67
CA PHE A 141 9.17 6.60 15.33
C PHE A 141 9.24 8.12 15.35
N CYS A 142 10.19 8.67 14.62
CA CYS A 142 10.20 10.08 14.29
C CYS A 142 9.24 10.31 13.13
N ASN A 143 8.09 10.91 13.44
CA ASN A 143 7.08 11.28 12.46
C ASN A 143 6.61 12.68 12.78
N GLY A 144 6.51 13.51 11.74
CA GLY A 144 5.82 14.78 11.82
C GLY A 144 6.26 15.71 10.73
N THR A 145 5.84 16.96 10.84
CA THR A 145 6.02 17.95 9.80
C THR A 145 6.82 19.14 10.31
N PHE A 146 7.59 19.73 9.41
CA PHE A 146 8.26 20.99 9.65
C PHE A 146 8.17 21.87 8.41
N PHE A 147 8.33 23.17 8.60
CA PHE A 147 8.10 24.18 7.59
C PHE A 147 9.39 24.94 7.30
N VAL A 148 9.61 25.23 6.02
CA VAL A 148 10.66 26.12 5.55
C VAL A 148 10.05 27.23 4.70
N PRO A 149 10.67 28.43 4.62
CA PRO A 149 10.18 29.50 3.76
C PRO A 149 10.12 29.09 2.27
N ASP A 150 9.16 29.60 1.51
CA ASP A 150 8.95 29.20 0.10
C ASP A 150 10.14 29.53 -0.83
N ASN A 151 10.89 30.58 -0.51
CA ASN A 151 12.12 30.95 -1.20
C ASN A 151 13.28 29.93 -1.01
N THR A 152 13.07 28.86 -0.23
CA THR A 152 14.05 27.80 0.00
C THR A 152 14.11 26.87 -1.19
N VAL A 153 15.29 26.70 -1.78
CA VAL A 153 15.50 25.75 -2.89
C VAL A 153 15.78 24.38 -2.31
N ILE A 154 14.89 23.45 -2.61
CA ILE A 154 14.95 22.07 -2.12
C ILE A 154 15.22 21.17 -3.33
N SER A 155 16.33 20.42 -3.28
CA SER A 155 16.65 19.39 -4.26
C SER A 155 16.45 18.03 -3.61
N ILE A 156 15.21 17.54 -3.62
CA ILE A 156 14.90 16.18 -3.13
C ILE A 156 15.15 15.21 -4.28
N ASP A 157 16.12 14.31 -4.12
CA ASP A 157 16.17 13.13 -4.97
C ASP A 157 14.93 12.29 -4.63
N ARG A 158 14.07 12.00 -5.63
CA ARG A 158 12.80 11.26 -5.47
C ARG A 158 12.94 9.88 -4.79
N THR A 159 14.16 9.43 -4.53
CA THR A 159 14.53 8.15 -3.93
C THR A 159 14.55 8.15 -2.40
N THR A 160 14.56 9.30 -1.71
CA THR A 160 14.45 9.34 -0.24
C THR A 160 12.98 9.36 0.19
N LEU A 161 12.36 8.17 0.25
CA LEU A 161 10.95 7.95 0.62
C LEU A 161 10.51 8.58 1.96
N GLN A 162 11.46 8.94 2.83
CA GLN A 162 11.24 9.38 4.21
C GLN A 162 10.91 10.86 4.37
N LEU A 163 11.28 11.70 3.40
CA LEU A 163 11.08 13.13 3.48
C LEU A 163 10.46 13.64 2.18
N LYS A 164 9.23 14.15 2.26
CA LYS A 164 8.48 14.60 1.10
C LYS A 164 7.98 16.03 1.33
N GLU A 165 8.15 16.88 0.33
CA GLU A 165 7.41 18.14 0.28
C GLU A 165 5.92 17.82 0.05
N THR A 166 5.04 18.38 0.88
CA THR A 166 3.60 18.21 0.71
C THR A 166 3.15 18.94 -0.54
N ALA A 167 2.43 18.24 -1.42
CA ALA A 167 1.93 18.81 -2.68
C ALA A 167 0.90 19.93 -2.44
N LEU A 168 0.07 19.79 -1.42
CA LEU A 168 -0.91 20.79 -1.02
C LEU A 168 -0.33 21.72 0.06
N ARG A 169 -0.18 23.00 -0.26
CA ARG A 169 0.33 24.00 0.68
C ARG A 169 -0.82 24.65 1.44
N LEU A 170 -0.94 24.31 2.72
CA LEU A 170 -1.99 24.85 3.60
C LEU A 170 -1.59 26.18 4.27
N ILE A 171 -0.30 26.44 4.43
CA ILE A 171 0.24 27.68 5.02
C ILE A 171 0.96 28.50 3.94
N PRO A 172 0.36 29.61 3.45
CA PRO A 172 0.95 30.44 2.41
C PRO A 172 2.34 30.97 2.78
N GLY A 173 3.26 30.99 1.81
CA GLY A 173 4.63 31.48 2.01
C GLY A 173 5.60 30.45 2.64
N PHE A 174 5.12 29.24 2.93
CA PHE A 174 5.92 28.17 3.50
C PHE A 174 5.75 26.86 2.73
N LYS A 175 6.82 26.08 2.65
CA LYS A 175 6.82 24.70 2.18
C LYS A 175 6.74 23.79 3.39
N GLU A 176 5.78 22.87 3.36
CA GLU A 176 5.63 21.83 4.36
C GLU A 176 6.42 20.59 3.95
N LEU A 177 7.25 20.09 4.86
CA LEU A 177 8.05 18.90 4.69
C LEU A 177 7.59 17.86 5.71
N ASN A 178 7.16 16.71 5.19
CA ASN A 178 6.69 15.60 6.00
C ASN A 178 7.78 14.54 6.15
N CYS A 179 8.13 14.25 7.41
CA CYS A 179 8.99 13.14 7.81
C CYS A 179 8.12 11.92 8.10
N THR A 180 8.20 10.90 7.25
CA THR A 180 7.56 9.61 7.46
C THR A 180 8.59 8.53 7.81
N PRO A 181 8.30 7.65 8.77
CA PRO A 181 9.22 6.57 9.14
C PRO A 181 9.46 5.59 7.99
N THR A 182 10.64 4.95 7.98
CA THR A 182 10.92 3.83 7.08
C THR A 182 10.26 2.55 7.54
N GLU A 183 10.08 1.60 6.62
CA GLU A 183 9.74 0.22 6.96
C GLU A 183 10.73 -0.41 7.97
N SER A 184 12.00 0.02 7.95
CA SER A 184 13.06 -0.44 8.86
C SER A 184 13.04 0.23 10.25
N ASN A 185 12.28 1.32 10.43
CA ASN A 185 12.21 2.11 11.67
C ASN A 185 13.57 2.49 12.29
N ASN A 186 14.61 2.60 11.46
CA ASN A 186 15.96 2.83 11.94
C ASN A 186 16.26 4.33 12.06
N ILE A 187 16.48 4.80 13.30
CA ILE A 187 16.80 6.21 13.57
C ILE A 187 18.08 6.65 12.86
N GLN A 188 19.05 5.74 12.68
CA GLN A 188 20.27 6.03 11.93
C GLN A 188 19.97 6.40 10.47
N ASP A 189 19.09 5.65 9.81
CA ASP A 189 18.73 5.90 8.41
C ASP A 189 18.00 7.24 8.27
N MET A 190 17.17 7.58 9.26
CA MET A 190 16.51 8.87 9.27
C MET A 190 17.48 10.02 9.52
N ILE A 191 18.39 9.93 10.50
CA ILE A 191 19.39 10.97 10.76
C ILE A 191 20.28 11.19 9.52
N ASN A 192 20.70 10.11 8.87
CA ASN A 192 21.44 10.18 7.60
C ASN A 192 20.61 10.85 6.49
N THR A 193 19.31 10.55 6.41
CA THR A 193 18.41 11.17 5.43
C THR A 193 18.25 12.66 5.69
N LEU A 194 18.07 13.07 6.95
CA LEU A 194 17.99 14.48 7.34
C LEU A 194 19.30 15.22 7.05
N ALA A 195 20.46 14.62 7.34
CA ALA A 195 21.77 15.20 7.06
C ALA A 195 21.99 15.40 5.55
N ASN A 196 21.71 14.35 4.76
CA ASN A 196 21.77 14.41 3.29
C ASN A 196 20.83 15.47 2.73
N PHE A 197 19.60 15.53 3.22
CA PHE A 197 18.62 16.52 2.82
C PHE A 197 19.11 17.94 3.11
N ILE A 198 19.38 18.26 4.37
CA ILE A 198 19.63 19.63 4.80
C ILE A 198 20.94 20.17 4.21
N SER A 199 21.92 19.29 3.95
CA SER A 199 23.17 19.66 3.27
C SER A 199 22.97 20.12 1.81
N LYS A 200 21.88 19.70 1.15
CA LYS A 200 21.52 20.08 -0.22
C LYS A 200 20.57 21.28 -0.28
N VAL A 201 19.92 21.63 0.83
CA VAL A 201 18.96 22.73 0.90
C VAL A 201 19.68 24.08 0.85
N LYS A 202 19.17 24.99 0.01
CA LYS A 202 19.66 26.38 -0.05
C LYS A 202 18.57 27.33 0.42
N PHE A 203 18.83 28.03 1.52
CA PHE A 203 17.90 28.99 2.10
C PHE A 203 17.98 30.35 1.41
N GLY A 204 16.82 30.92 1.11
CA GLY A 204 16.70 32.25 0.50
C GLY A 204 16.89 33.39 1.51
N LYS A 205 16.88 34.62 1.00
CA LYS A 205 16.77 35.82 1.85
C LYS A 205 15.33 35.94 2.35
N ASN A 206 15.14 35.90 3.65
CA ASN A 206 13.84 36.14 4.27
C ASN A 206 13.59 37.65 4.39
N LYS A 207 12.37 38.09 4.04
CA LYS A 207 11.87 39.44 4.34
C LYS A 207 11.37 39.45 5.79
N ASP A 208 11.57 40.57 6.50
CA ASP A 208 11.07 40.87 7.86
C ASP A 208 10.94 39.67 8.83
N ASP A 209 10.11 39.78 9.87
CA ASP A 209 9.96 38.71 10.86
C ASP A 209 9.18 37.51 10.27
N ILE A 210 9.94 36.54 9.75
CA ILE A 210 9.44 35.27 9.21
C ILE A 210 8.52 34.54 10.22
N TYR A 211 8.79 34.69 11.53
CA TYR A 211 7.98 34.06 12.56
C TYR A 211 6.62 34.76 12.71
N ALA A 212 6.57 36.09 12.69
CA ALA A 212 5.31 36.82 12.71
C ALA A 212 4.42 36.44 11.53
N THR A 213 5.01 36.29 10.34
CA THR A 213 4.30 35.82 9.14
C THR A 213 3.77 34.41 9.32
N PHE A 214 4.62 33.47 9.77
CA PHE A 214 4.22 32.09 10.03
C PHE A 214 3.09 32.01 11.07
N LYS A 215 3.22 32.72 12.19
CA LYS A 215 2.22 32.78 13.26
C LYS A 215 0.87 33.28 12.75
N ARG A 216 0.87 34.34 11.92
CA ARG A 216 -0.34 34.90 11.32
C ARG A 216 -1.03 33.88 10.41
N GLU A 217 -0.29 33.26 9.49
CA GLU A 217 -0.86 32.30 8.54
C GLU A 217 -1.33 31.00 9.23
N LEU A 218 -0.58 30.52 10.23
CA LEU A 218 -0.98 29.37 11.05
C LEU A 218 -2.29 29.65 11.83
N ALA A 219 -2.44 30.86 12.37
CA ALA A 219 -3.67 31.28 13.04
C ALA A 219 -4.85 31.41 12.07
N LEU A 220 -4.63 31.93 10.87
CA LEU A 220 -5.66 32.01 9.82
C LEU A 220 -6.11 30.62 9.37
N PHE A 221 -5.17 29.71 9.13
CA PHE A 221 -5.46 28.32 8.82
C PHE A 221 -6.34 27.68 9.92
N SER A 222 -5.91 27.81 11.18
CA SER A 222 -6.66 27.26 12.33
C SER A 222 -8.07 27.84 12.43
N LYS A 223 -8.23 29.15 12.20
CA LYS A 223 -9.54 29.82 12.19
C LYS A 223 -10.43 29.34 11.06
N ARG A 224 -9.90 29.17 9.85
CA ARG A 224 -10.65 28.68 8.68
C ARG A 224 -11.14 27.25 8.89
N THR A 225 -10.28 26.37 9.39
CA THR A 225 -10.66 24.98 9.70
C THR A 225 -11.77 24.94 10.76
N ARG A 226 -11.64 25.74 11.82
CA ARG A 226 -12.68 25.81 12.86
C ARG A 226 -13.99 26.39 12.35
N PHE A 227 -13.92 27.44 11.52
CA PHE A 227 -15.11 28.03 10.92
C PHE A 227 -15.84 27.01 10.06
N GLY A 228 -15.13 26.30 9.17
CA GLY A 228 -15.71 25.24 8.35
C GLY A 228 -16.33 24.11 9.16
N LEU A 229 -15.73 23.70 10.28
CA LEU A 229 -16.33 22.73 11.20
C LEU A 229 -17.60 23.26 11.88
N GLY A 230 -17.63 24.55 12.24
CA GLY A 230 -18.81 25.20 12.82
C GLY A 230 -19.96 25.32 11.82
N GLU A 231 -19.65 25.63 10.56
CA GLU A 231 -20.63 25.78 9.47
C GLU A 231 -21.44 24.51 9.23
N VAL A 232 -20.88 23.31 9.45
CA VAL A 232 -21.60 22.03 9.26
C VAL A 232 -22.92 22.02 10.03
N SER A 233 -22.89 22.40 11.30
CA SER A 233 -24.09 22.45 12.15
C SER A 233 -25.09 23.54 11.75
N MET A 234 -24.61 24.62 11.11
CA MET A 234 -25.45 25.73 10.67
C MET A 234 -26.07 25.46 9.30
N LEU A 235 -25.39 24.70 8.43
CA LEU A 235 -25.90 24.20 7.16
C LEU A 235 -27.06 23.23 7.39
N GLU A 236 -26.92 22.29 8.34
CA GLU A 236 -27.99 21.34 8.69
C GLU A 236 -29.27 22.07 9.13
N LYS A 237 -29.13 23.18 9.85
CA LYS A 237 -30.24 24.01 10.32
C LYS A 237 -30.77 24.99 9.27
N GLY A 238 -30.24 24.97 8.04
CA GLY A 238 -30.64 25.89 6.97
C GLY A 238 -30.35 27.36 7.28
N MET A 239 -29.37 27.67 8.14
CA MET A 239 -29.09 29.04 8.58
C MET A 239 -28.17 29.82 7.63
N LEU A 240 -27.34 29.11 6.85
CA LEU A 240 -26.35 29.71 5.94
C LEU A 240 -26.80 29.74 4.48
N ILE A 241 -27.88 29.03 4.17
CA ILE A 241 -28.42 28.88 2.82
C ILE A 241 -29.91 29.13 2.90
N ASP A 242 -30.43 29.93 1.98
CA ASP A 242 -31.88 30.02 1.77
C ASP A 242 -32.37 28.70 1.16
N SER A 243 -32.75 27.78 2.05
CA SER A 243 -33.24 26.45 1.67
C SER A 243 -34.45 26.53 0.77
N GLN A 244 -35.33 27.54 0.95
CA GLN A 244 -36.54 27.65 0.16
C GLN A 244 -36.22 28.04 -1.28
N ALA A 245 -35.39 29.07 -1.48
CA ALA A 245 -34.96 29.45 -2.82
C ALA A 245 -34.19 28.33 -3.55
N VAL A 246 -33.39 27.55 -2.82
CA VAL A 246 -32.69 26.38 -3.36
C VAL A 246 -33.66 25.27 -3.75
N ILE A 247 -34.69 25.01 -2.93
CA ILE A 247 -35.74 24.02 -3.23
C ILE A 247 -36.54 24.47 -4.45
N ASP A 248 -37.03 25.70 -4.49
CA ASP A 248 -37.88 26.21 -5.57
C ASP A 248 -37.17 26.12 -6.93
N LYS A 249 -35.87 26.41 -6.96
CA LYS A 249 -35.06 26.33 -8.18
C LYS A 249 -34.76 24.88 -8.61
N ASN A 250 -34.48 23.98 -7.67
CA ASN A 250 -33.97 22.64 -7.99
C ASN A 250 -35.05 21.55 -8.00
N LEU A 251 -36.18 21.74 -7.32
CA LEU A 251 -37.25 20.75 -7.21
C LEU A 251 -37.78 20.30 -8.58
N PRO A 252 -38.09 21.19 -9.54
CA PRO A 252 -38.57 20.77 -10.86
C PRO A 252 -37.50 19.94 -11.62
N LEU A 253 -36.22 20.29 -11.46
CA LEU A 253 -35.11 19.58 -12.09
C LEU A 253 -34.94 18.17 -11.51
N VAL A 254 -35.03 18.03 -10.19
CA VAL A 254 -34.95 16.74 -9.51
C VAL A 254 -36.15 15.85 -9.88
N GLN A 255 -37.36 16.42 -9.96
CA GLN A 255 -38.55 15.68 -10.38
C GLN A 255 -38.45 15.21 -11.84
N ASN A 256 -37.97 16.06 -12.74
CA ASN A 256 -37.74 15.68 -14.14
C ASN A 256 -36.67 14.58 -14.26
N THR A 257 -35.57 14.70 -13.52
CA THR A 257 -34.54 13.64 -13.46
C THR A 257 -35.10 12.33 -12.93
N LYS A 258 -35.94 12.37 -11.89
CA LYS A 258 -36.61 11.18 -11.36
C LYS A 258 -37.51 10.53 -12.42
N ALA A 259 -38.33 11.30 -13.13
CA ALA A 259 -39.20 10.79 -14.18
C ALA A 259 -38.39 10.14 -15.31
N LYS A 260 -37.32 10.80 -15.78
CA LYS A 260 -36.43 10.24 -16.81
C LYS A 260 -35.74 8.96 -16.37
N LEU A 261 -35.29 8.88 -15.12
CA LEU A 261 -34.69 7.66 -14.58
C LEU A 261 -35.72 6.52 -14.48
N GLN A 262 -36.96 6.82 -14.09
CA GLN A 262 -38.03 5.82 -14.07
C GLN A 262 -38.36 5.32 -15.48
N THR A 263 -38.47 6.21 -16.46
CA THR A 263 -38.66 5.82 -17.87
C THR A 263 -37.50 4.98 -18.37
N TYR A 264 -36.26 5.39 -18.07
CA TYR A 264 -35.07 4.63 -18.48
C TYR A 264 -35.02 3.24 -17.86
N VAL A 265 -35.35 3.10 -16.58
CA VAL A 265 -35.47 1.80 -15.92
C VAL A 265 -36.55 0.94 -16.57
N GLN A 266 -37.70 1.51 -16.91
CA GLN A 266 -38.76 0.79 -17.60
C GLN A 266 -38.31 0.33 -19.00
N THR A 267 -37.67 1.20 -19.77
CA THR A 267 -37.11 0.84 -21.08
C THR A 267 -36.07 -0.29 -20.97
N LEU A 268 -35.22 -0.27 -19.94
CA LEU A 268 -34.28 -1.36 -19.70
C LEU A 268 -34.96 -2.68 -19.32
N LEU A 269 -36.09 -2.65 -18.59
CA LEU A 269 -36.85 -3.85 -18.28
C LEU A 269 -37.53 -4.40 -19.53
N ASP A 270 -38.18 -3.53 -20.31
CA ASP A 270 -38.87 -3.88 -21.55
C ASP A 270 -37.89 -4.48 -22.59
N GLU A 271 -36.72 -3.85 -22.80
CA GLU A 271 -35.68 -4.37 -23.70
C GLU A 271 -35.09 -5.72 -23.26
N ASN A 272 -35.08 -5.99 -21.94
CA ASN A 272 -34.64 -7.28 -21.41
C ASN A 272 -35.73 -8.36 -21.54
N GLU A 273 -37.00 -8.02 -21.34
CA GLU A 273 -38.12 -8.94 -21.59
C GLU A 273 -38.27 -9.30 -23.08
N ASP A 274 -38.07 -8.32 -23.97
CA ASP A 274 -38.11 -8.54 -25.42
C ASP A 274 -36.97 -9.47 -25.91
N LYS A 275 -35.77 -9.37 -25.32
CA LYS A 275 -34.66 -10.30 -25.61
C LYS A 275 -34.93 -11.72 -25.15
N ILE A 276 -35.51 -11.90 -23.96
CA ILE A 276 -35.89 -13.23 -23.44
C ILE A 276 -36.96 -13.88 -24.32
N THR A 277 -37.93 -13.10 -24.80
CA THR A 277 -39.01 -13.61 -25.66
C THR A 277 -38.51 -14.00 -27.05
N THR A 278 -37.52 -13.28 -27.58
CA THR A 278 -36.92 -13.55 -28.90
C THR A 278 -35.96 -14.75 -28.89
N GLU A 279 -35.23 -15.00 -27.81
CA GLU A 279 -34.38 -16.20 -27.65
C GLU A 279 -35.19 -17.49 -27.42
N VAL A 280 -36.35 -17.39 -26.76
CA VAL A 280 -37.27 -18.54 -26.58
C VAL A 280 -37.99 -18.91 -27.89
N GLN A 281 -38.27 -17.95 -28.78
CA GLN A 281 -38.91 -18.25 -30.07
C GLN A 281 -37.92 -18.71 -31.16
N THR A 282 -36.66 -18.29 -31.12
CA THR A 282 -35.64 -18.73 -32.08
C THR A 282 -35.08 -20.13 -31.80
N THR A 283 -35.19 -20.64 -30.57
CA THR A 283 -34.77 -22.01 -30.22
C THR A 283 -35.82 -23.09 -30.50
N ALA A 284 -37.08 -22.72 -30.74
CA ALA A 284 -38.17 -23.67 -31.06
C ALA A 284 -38.39 -23.90 -32.57
N ALA A 285 -37.77 -23.11 -33.45
CA ALA A 285 -38.01 -23.19 -34.89
C ALA A 285 -36.70 -23.14 -35.69
N LYS A 286 -35.92 -24.23 -35.64
CA LYS A 286 -34.93 -24.58 -36.70
C LYS A 286 -34.41 -26.01 -36.50
N SER A 287 -35.27 -26.96 -36.82
CA SER A 287 -34.88 -28.33 -37.15
C SER A 287 -35.67 -28.81 -38.36
N SER A 288 -35.26 -28.35 -39.55
CA SER A 288 -35.49 -29.04 -40.83
C SER A 288 -34.77 -28.32 -41.98
N ASP A 289 -33.99 -29.13 -42.71
CA ASP A 289 -33.62 -29.01 -44.13
C ASP A 289 -32.36 -28.23 -44.57
N ALA A 290 -31.28 -29.02 -44.67
CA ALA A 290 -30.48 -29.34 -45.86
C ALA A 290 -30.12 -28.29 -46.94
N ILE A 291 -28.81 -28.02 -47.02
CA ILE A 291 -27.90 -28.02 -48.19
C ILE A 291 -28.50 -27.70 -49.58
N SER A 292 -28.14 -26.53 -50.14
CA SER A 292 -27.39 -26.44 -51.42
C SER A 292 -26.95 -25.01 -51.77
N SER A 293 -25.78 -24.96 -52.40
CA SER A 293 -25.01 -23.83 -52.91
C SER A 293 -25.72 -22.97 -53.97
N THR A 294 -25.45 -21.66 -54.01
CA THR A 294 -24.80 -21.01 -55.19
C THR A 294 -24.44 -19.53 -54.93
N ASN A 295 -23.30 -19.15 -55.51
CA ASN A 295 -22.73 -17.82 -55.63
C ASN A 295 -23.65 -16.80 -56.31
N GLY A 296 -23.52 -15.52 -55.93
CA GLY A 296 -24.03 -14.39 -56.71
C GLY A 296 -23.69 -13.04 -56.08
N ASN A 297 -22.57 -12.45 -56.51
CA ASN A 297 -22.20 -11.06 -56.26
C ASN A 297 -23.35 -10.09 -56.62
N ASN A 298 -23.56 -9.06 -55.80
CA ASN A 298 -23.55 -7.68 -56.30
C ASN A 298 -23.43 -6.62 -55.19
N ASN A 299 -22.53 -5.69 -55.43
CA ASN A 299 -22.17 -4.53 -54.63
C ASN A 299 -23.31 -3.52 -54.48
N VAL A 300 -23.57 -3.03 -53.26
CA VAL A 300 -24.07 -1.67 -53.03
C VAL A 300 -23.40 -1.05 -51.81
N ALA A 301 -22.48 -0.13 -52.12
CA ALA A 301 -22.02 1.05 -51.37
C ALA A 301 -22.30 1.14 -49.86
N SER A 302 -21.31 0.74 -49.05
CA SER A 302 -21.20 1.13 -47.64
C SER A 302 -20.48 2.48 -47.52
N LYS A 303 -21.20 3.56 -47.16
CA LYS A 303 -20.59 4.81 -46.68
C LYS A 303 -20.11 4.61 -45.23
N PRO A 304 -18.93 5.13 -44.86
CA PRO A 304 -18.22 4.72 -43.65
C PRO A 304 -18.73 5.47 -42.41
N ILE A 305 -19.13 4.72 -41.37
CA ILE A 305 -19.21 5.26 -40.01
C ILE A 305 -17.80 5.27 -39.43
N GLN A 306 -17.26 6.47 -39.26
CA GLN A 306 -15.99 6.73 -38.60
C GLN A 306 -16.12 6.46 -37.09
N SER A 307 -15.65 5.30 -36.61
CA SER A 307 -15.23 5.13 -35.21
C SER A 307 -13.78 5.60 -35.07
N ARG A 308 -13.62 6.90 -34.82
CA ARG A 308 -12.32 7.50 -34.50
C ARG A 308 -11.98 7.22 -33.02
N PHE A 309 -11.43 6.04 -32.75
CA PHE A 309 -10.55 5.80 -31.62
C PHE A 309 -9.16 5.44 -32.14
N GLN A 310 -8.33 6.46 -32.33
CA GLN A 310 -6.88 6.38 -32.37
C GLN A 310 -6.36 7.67 -31.71
N ASN A 311 -5.80 7.52 -30.51
CA ASN A 311 -4.36 7.44 -30.24
C ASN A 311 -3.71 8.82 -30.18
N ASN A 312 -3.24 9.16 -28.98
CA ASN A 312 -1.87 9.64 -28.81
C ASN A 312 -1.21 8.81 -27.69
N GLN A 313 -0.57 7.72 -28.13
CA GLN A 313 0.76 7.27 -27.70
C GLN A 313 1.71 8.49 -27.58
N SER A 314 2.80 8.53 -26.83
CA SER A 314 3.55 7.58 -26.01
C SER A 314 4.70 8.36 -25.36
N HIS A 315 5.24 7.84 -24.25
CA HIS A 315 6.67 7.77 -23.90
C HIS A 315 6.75 7.33 -22.43
N ASN A 316 7.53 6.34 -21.98
CA ASN A 316 8.20 5.18 -22.56
C ASN A 316 8.80 4.47 -21.31
N VAL A 317 8.51 3.17 -21.11
CA VAL A 317 9.50 2.08 -20.80
C VAL A 317 10.29 2.15 -19.44
N PRO A 318 10.62 1.02 -18.76
CA PRO A 318 9.90 -0.23 -18.54
C PRO A 318 10.06 -0.81 -17.10
N SER A 319 9.19 -1.75 -16.73
CA SER A 319 9.47 -2.75 -15.68
C SER A 319 9.69 -4.11 -16.34
N SER A 320 10.88 -4.69 -16.17
CA SER A 320 11.08 -6.13 -16.23
C SER A 320 12.38 -6.50 -15.50
N ARG A 321 12.29 -7.42 -14.54
CA ARG A 321 12.83 -8.79 -14.68
C ARG A 321 12.66 -9.58 -13.39
N TYR A 322 11.94 -10.69 -13.53
CA TYR A 322 12.18 -11.93 -12.83
C TYR A 322 13.64 -12.37 -13.00
N SER A 323 14.22 -12.91 -11.92
CA SER A 323 15.05 -14.11 -12.02
C SER A 323 14.97 -14.88 -10.71
N HIS A 324 14.41 -16.09 -10.80
CA HIS A 324 14.47 -17.12 -9.77
C HIS A 324 15.93 -17.44 -9.41
N GLN A 325 16.18 -17.65 -8.13
CA GLN A 325 16.99 -18.78 -7.67
C GLN A 325 16.65 -19.10 -6.22
N ALA A 326 15.94 -20.21 -6.06
CA ALA A 326 15.77 -20.87 -4.78
C ALA A 326 17.01 -21.71 -4.48
N THR A 327 17.59 -21.53 -3.29
CA THR A 327 18.28 -22.61 -2.58
C THR A 327 18.01 -22.49 -1.08
N SER A 328 17.25 -23.47 -0.61
CA SER A 328 17.05 -23.82 0.79
C SER A 328 18.38 -24.05 1.52
N THR A 329 18.52 -23.52 2.73
CA THR A 329 19.25 -24.18 3.84
C THR A 329 18.85 -23.54 5.18
N ALA A 330 17.74 -24.02 5.77
CA ALA A 330 17.50 -23.86 7.20
C ALA A 330 18.07 -25.09 7.93
N ILE A 331 19.20 -24.87 8.59
CA ILE A 331 19.90 -25.83 9.45
C ILE A 331 19.02 -26.12 10.68
N ARG A 332 18.60 -27.38 10.79
CA ARG A 332 18.00 -28.00 11.99
C ARG A 332 19.04 -28.13 13.11
N LYS A 333 18.62 -27.90 14.35
CA LYS A 333 19.33 -28.38 15.55
C LYS A 333 19.07 -29.89 15.74
N PRO A 334 20.08 -30.68 16.18
CA PRO A 334 19.96 -32.13 16.27
C PRO A 334 19.38 -32.57 17.61
N TYR A 335 18.47 -33.56 17.58
CA TYR A 335 18.30 -34.53 18.65
C TYR A 335 18.53 -35.93 18.08
N THR A 336 19.30 -36.69 18.85
CA THR A 336 19.87 -38.02 18.63
C THR A 336 18.83 -39.14 18.76
N ALA A 337 18.85 -40.11 17.85
CA ALA A 337 19.09 -41.55 18.13
C ALA A 337 18.58 -42.47 16.97
N LYS A 338 19.52 -43.32 16.52
CA LYS A 338 19.45 -44.71 15.96
C LYS A 338 18.08 -45.41 16.11
N GLU A 339 17.57 -46.29 15.24
CA GLU A 339 18.14 -47.27 14.29
C GLU A 339 16.99 -47.89 13.44
N ALA A 340 17.30 -48.31 12.20
CA ALA A 340 16.74 -49.40 11.36
C ALA A 340 15.22 -49.53 10.98
N SER A 341 14.99 -49.70 9.66
CA SER A 341 13.77 -50.05 8.86
C SER A 341 13.11 -51.42 9.19
N PRO A 342 12.07 -51.93 8.47
CA PRO A 342 11.12 -51.38 7.47
C PRO A 342 9.60 -51.67 7.76
N LEU A 343 8.72 -51.13 6.90
CA LEU A 343 7.26 -51.39 6.76
C LEU A 343 6.86 -52.89 6.80
N PRO A 344 5.61 -53.29 7.18
CA PRO A 344 4.40 -52.95 6.40
C PRO A 344 3.03 -52.82 7.13
N THR A 345 2.08 -52.19 6.43
CA THR A 345 0.60 -52.28 6.49
C THR A 345 -0.09 -52.90 7.72
N GLN A 346 -0.96 -52.13 8.38
CA GLN A 346 -2.42 -52.39 8.35
C GLN A 346 -3.23 -51.32 9.09
N SER A 347 -4.36 -51.02 8.49
CA SER A 347 -5.47 -50.19 8.94
C SER A 347 -5.95 -50.47 10.37
N ARG A 348 -6.04 -49.43 11.19
CA ARG A 348 -7.13 -49.27 12.17
C ARG A 348 -7.30 -47.80 12.54
N ALA A 349 -8.37 -47.21 12.03
CA ALA A 349 -8.86 -45.91 12.42
C ALA A 349 -9.19 -45.92 13.92
N SER A 350 -8.57 -45.03 14.69
CA SER A 350 -9.01 -44.69 16.04
C SER A 350 -10.00 -43.52 15.96
N PRO A 351 -11.15 -43.57 16.65
CA PRO A 351 -12.10 -42.47 16.70
C PRO A 351 -11.54 -41.42 17.67
N GLY A 352 -11.25 -40.21 17.18
CA GLY A 352 -10.88 -39.09 18.04
C GLY A 352 -9.67 -38.25 17.63
N ARG A 353 -9.05 -38.47 16.46
CA ARG A 353 -8.14 -37.48 15.87
C ARG A 353 -8.86 -36.76 14.72
N PRO A 354 -8.83 -35.41 14.64
CA PRO A 354 -9.37 -34.70 13.50
C PRO A 354 -8.68 -35.24 12.24
N ARG A 355 -9.47 -35.82 11.34
CA ARG A 355 -8.98 -36.35 10.07
C ARG A 355 -8.44 -35.15 9.29
N PHE A 356 -7.14 -35.14 9.03
CA PHE A 356 -6.59 -34.15 8.11
C PHE A 356 -7.18 -34.42 6.73
N MET A 357 -7.88 -33.42 6.21
CA MET A 357 -8.53 -33.46 4.90
C MET A 357 -7.49 -33.74 3.81
N THR A 358 -7.78 -34.66 2.89
CA THR A 358 -6.87 -34.95 1.77
C THR A 358 -6.85 -33.79 0.78
N ILE A 359 -5.85 -33.76 -0.11
CA ILE A 359 -5.71 -32.68 -1.10
C ILE A 359 -6.90 -32.69 -2.06
N GLU A 360 -7.38 -33.89 -2.41
CA GLU A 360 -8.54 -34.12 -3.27
C GLU A 360 -9.82 -33.63 -2.60
N GLU A 361 -9.97 -33.89 -1.30
CA GLU A 361 -11.10 -33.39 -0.52
C GLU A 361 -11.06 -31.84 -0.43
N ILE A 362 -9.89 -31.23 -0.20
CA ILE A 362 -9.69 -29.77 -0.20
C ILE A 362 -10.03 -29.16 -1.56
N ARG A 363 -9.58 -29.78 -2.66
CA ARG A 363 -9.89 -29.33 -4.02
C ARG A 363 -11.39 -29.44 -4.31
N GLY A 364 -12.02 -30.55 -3.92
CA GLY A 364 -13.47 -30.75 -4.01
C GLY A 364 -14.26 -29.64 -3.30
N ARG A 365 -13.82 -29.22 -2.10
CA ARG A 365 -14.38 -28.05 -1.39
C ARG A 365 -14.24 -26.74 -2.16
N CYS A 366 -13.08 -26.50 -2.75
CA CYS A 366 -12.84 -25.26 -3.53
C CYS A 366 -13.75 -25.22 -4.76
N ILE A 367 -13.85 -26.33 -5.50
CA ILE A 367 -14.77 -26.48 -6.64
C ILE A 367 -16.22 -26.22 -6.24
N ALA A 368 -16.67 -26.81 -5.15
CA ALA A 368 -18.01 -26.60 -4.62
C ALA A 368 -18.28 -25.15 -4.20
N THR A 369 -17.28 -24.47 -3.62
CA THR A 369 -17.36 -23.04 -3.26
C THR A 369 -17.54 -22.17 -4.50
N VAL A 370 -16.80 -22.47 -5.58
CA VAL A 370 -16.93 -21.77 -6.87
C VAL A 370 -18.31 -22.02 -7.47
N ARG A 371 -18.80 -23.27 -7.50
CA ARG A 371 -20.14 -23.60 -8.01
C ARG A 371 -21.27 -22.91 -7.23
N ALA A 372 -21.22 -22.95 -5.90
CA ALA A 372 -22.20 -22.26 -5.07
C ALA A 372 -22.15 -20.73 -5.26
N SER A 373 -20.97 -20.18 -5.53
CA SER A 373 -20.82 -18.75 -5.84
C SER A 373 -21.42 -18.41 -7.21
N ILE A 374 -21.24 -19.24 -8.23
CA ILE A 374 -21.89 -19.06 -9.54
C ILE A 374 -23.41 -19.03 -9.38
N ASP A 375 -23.98 -19.99 -8.67
CA ASP A 375 -25.43 -20.04 -8.42
C ASP A 375 -25.95 -18.82 -7.66
N SER A 376 -25.17 -18.33 -6.70
CA SER A 376 -25.54 -17.16 -5.91
C SER A 376 -25.49 -15.89 -6.74
N VAL A 377 -24.47 -15.74 -7.61
CA VAL A 377 -24.34 -14.59 -8.52
C VAL A 377 -25.40 -14.62 -9.61
N LYS A 378 -25.77 -15.79 -10.13
CA LYS A 378 -26.86 -15.93 -11.13
C LYS A 378 -28.23 -15.51 -10.61
N LYS A 379 -28.44 -15.46 -9.29
CA LYS A 379 -29.67 -14.93 -8.66
C LYS A 379 -29.66 -13.41 -8.54
N ILE A 380 -28.50 -12.77 -8.71
CA ILE A 380 -28.33 -11.32 -8.68
C ILE A 380 -28.58 -10.78 -10.09
N SER A 381 -29.02 -9.53 -10.22
CA SER A 381 -29.16 -8.87 -11.53
C SER A 381 -27.82 -8.85 -12.27
N ALA A 382 -27.84 -9.23 -13.56
CA ALA A 382 -26.67 -9.35 -14.42
C ALA A 382 -25.79 -8.08 -14.46
N TYR A 383 -26.41 -6.90 -14.34
CA TYR A 383 -25.75 -5.59 -14.43
C TYR A 383 -25.27 -5.05 -13.07
N GLN A 384 -25.56 -5.73 -11.97
CA GLN A 384 -25.20 -5.26 -10.64
C GLN A 384 -23.69 -5.44 -10.40
N ILE A 385 -23.04 -4.39 -9.90
CA ILE A 385 -21.64 -4.47 -9.46
C ILE A 385 -21.59 -5.13 -8.09
N VAL A 386 -20.90 -6.25 -7.98
CA VAL A 386 -20.77 -7.02 -6.74
C VAL A 386 -19.32 -7.46 -6.51
N LYS A 387 -19.00 -7.82 -5.27
CA LYS A 387 -17.69 -8.36 -4.86
C LYS A 387 -17.93 -9.74 -4.26
N VAL A 388 -17.28 -10.74 -4.84
CA VAL A 388 -17.45 -12.16 -4.56
C VAL A 388 -16.13 -12.74 -4.04
N TYR A 389 -16.22 -13.76 -3.19
CA TYR A 389 -15.05 -14.44 -2.65
C TYR A 389 -15.14 -15.94 -2.84
N VAL A 390 -14.03 -16.56 -3.26
CA VAL A 390 -13.93 -18.02 -3.42
C VAL A 390 -12.64 -18.58 -2.82
N LYS A 391 -12.71 -19.81 -2.31
CA LYS A 391 -11.55 -20.54 -1.78
C LYS A 391 -10.83 -21.25 -2.94
N PHE A 392 -9.49 -21.22 -2.94
CA PHE A 392 -8.62 -21.85 -3.93
C PHE A 392 -7.50 -22.66 -3.22
N PRO A 393 -7.12 -23.86 -3.67
CA PRO A 393 -6.08 -24.66 -2.99
C PRO A 393 -4.72 -23.96 -3.03
N LYS A 394 -4.04 -23.85 -1.89
CA LYS A 394 -2.73 -23.19 -1.82
C LYS A 394 -1.67 -23.92 -2.68
N LYS A 395 -1.77 -25.24 -2.80
CA LYS A 395 -0.85 -26.05 -3.63
C LYS A 395 -0.92 -25.71 -5.11
N ASP A 396 -2.08 -25.26 -5.59
CA ASP A 396 -2.32 -24.97 -7.00
C ASP A 396 -2.14 -23.46 -7.29
N SER A 397 -1.62 -22.69 -6.32
CA SER A 397 -1.57 -21.22 -6.40
C SER A 397 -0.66 -20.70 -7.52
N ASP A 398 0.40 -21.42 -7.89
CA ASP A 398 1.28 -21.01 -8.99
C ASP A 398 0.55 -21.05 -10.36
N THR A 399 -0.32 -22.04 -10.56
CA THR A 399 -1.19 -22.13 -11.74
C THR A 399 -2.15 -20.95 -11.80
N LEU A 400 -2.76 -20.61 -10.67
CA LEU A 400 -3.62 -19.45 -10.56
C LEU A 400 -2.86 -18.16 -10.93
N PHE A 401 -1.70 -17.90 -10.31
CA PHE A 401 -0.91 -16.69 -10.59
C PHE A 401 -0.50 -16.59 -12.06
N SER A 402 -0.20 -17.72 -12.71
CA SER A 402 0.16 -17.76 -14.13
C SER A 402 -1.01 -17.42 -15.06
N ASN A 403 -2.26 -17.66 -14.64
CA ASN A 403 -3.47 -17.43 -15.43
C ASN A 403 -4.27 -16.19 -15.00
N LEU A 404 -3.86 -15.46 -13.96
CA LEU A 404 -4.62 -14.33 -13.42
C LEU A 404 -4.85 -13.21 -14.44
N ASP A 405 -3.84 -12.85 -15.23
CA ASP A 405 -3.96 -11.77 -16.21
C ASP A 405 -4.88 -12.18 -17.37
N GLU A 406 -4.85 -13.44 -17.79
CA GLU A 406 -5.78 -13.97 -18.80
C GLU A 406 -7.22 -13.97 -18.26
N LEU A 407 -7.44 -14.41 -17.02
CA LEU A 407 -8.76 -14.39 -16.39
C LEU A 407 -9.30 -12.96 -16.27
N ARG A 408 -8.47 -11.99 -15.86
CA ARG A 408 -8.85 -10.58 -15.78
C ARG A 408 -9.20 -10.01 -17.16
N ASN A 409 -8.43 -10.35 -18.19
CA ASN A 409 -8.69 -9.87 -19.55
C ASN A 409 -9.96 -10.47 -20.16
N LYS A 410 -10.21 -11.77 -19.95
CA LYS A 410 -11.41 -12.45 -20.48
C LYS A 410 -12.69 -12.03 -19.77
N SER A 411 -12.62 -11.86 -18.45
CA SER A 411 -13.81 -11.51 -17.64
C SER A 411 -13.99 -10.01 -17.45
N ASN A 412 -13.01 -9.17 -17.79
CA ASN A 412 -13.01 -7.74 -17.44
C ASN A 412 -13.28 -7.48 -15.94
N CYS A 413 -12.95 -8.44 -15.07
CA CYS A 413 -13.13 -8.35 -13.63
C CYS A 413 -11.80 -8.08 -12.92
N ASN A 414 -11.86 -7.38 -11.80
CA ASN A 414 -10.71 -7.25 -10.91
C ASN A 414 -10.61 -8.48 -10.00
N ILE A 415 -9.62 -9.34 -10.28
CA ILE A 415 -9.37 -10.58 -9.52
C ILE A 415 -8.09 -10.42 -8.71
N VAL A 416 -8.17 -10.57 -7.38
CA VAL A 416 -7.03 -10.39 -6.46
C VAL A 416 -6.97 -11.55 -5.47
N VAL A 417 -5.78 -12.11 -5.24
CA VAL A 417 -5.55 -13.06 -4.15
C VAL A 417 -5.41 -12.28 -2.84
N LEU A 418 -6.28 -12.54 -1.87
CA LEU A 418 -6.25 -11.85 -0.58
C LEU A 418 -5.02 -12.25 0.25
N HIS A 419 -4.46 -11.25 0.92
CA HIS A 419 -3.46 -11.45 1.96
C HIS A 419 -4.13 -12.00 3.23
N TYR A 420 -3.40 -12.78 4.03
CA TYR A 420 -3.91 -13.41 5.26
C TYR A 420 -4.61 -12.42 6.22
N ASN A 421 -4.06 -11.20 6.33
CA ASN A 421 -4.60 -10.15 7.19
C ASN A 421 -6.01 -9.66 6.77
N ASN A 422 -6.40 -9.89 5.51
CA ASN A 422 -7.67 -9.41 4.93
C ASN A 422 -8.70 -10.55 4.74
N GLU A 423 -8.41 -11.76 5.20
CA GLU A 423 -9.33 -12.91 5.05
C GLU A 423 -10.69 -12.68 5.74
N HIS A 424 -10.73 -11.84 6.78
CA HIS A 424 -11.96 -11.48 7.49
C HIS A 424 -13.01 -10.80 6.58
N GLU A 425 -12.60 -10.10 5.51
CA GLU A 425 -13.50 -9.47 4.53
C GLU A 425 -14.36 -10.47 3.76
N SER A 426 -13.90 -11.72 3.65
CA SER A 426 -14.56 -12.76 2.85
C SER A 426 -15.59 -13.58 3.63
N LYS A 427 -15.57 -13.51 4.97
CA LYS A 427 -16.38 -14.39 5.84
C LYS A 427 -17.88 -14.24 5.56
N GLN A 428 -18.38 -13.01 5.53
CA GLN A 428 -19.80 -12.74 5.30
C GLN A 428 -20.34 -13.36 4.00
N TRP A 429 -19.54 -13.33 2.93
CA TRP A 429 -19.92 -13.95 1.67
C TRP A 429 -19.86 -15.48 1.74
N LEU A 430 -18.75 -16.03 2.24
CA LEU A 430 -18.50 -17.47 2.29
C LEU A 430 -19.48 -18.19 3.22
N ASP A 431 -19.84 -17.60 4.36
CA ASP A 431 -20.81 -18.13 5.32
C ASP A 431 -22.24 -18.13 4.76
N GLY A 432 -22.53 -17.24 3.79
CA GLY A 432 -23.82 -17.15 3.11
C GLY A 432 -24.02 -18.15 1.97
N LEU A 433 -23.00 -18.93 1.59
CA LEU A 433 -23.08 -19.88 0.49
C LEU A 433 -23.71 -21.21 0.92
N ASP A 434 -24.72 -21.67 0.18
CA ASP A 434 -25.31 -22.99 0.36
C ASP A 434 -24.42 -24.07 -0.28
N LEU A 435 -23.46 -24.59 0.49
CA LEU A 435 -22.56 -25.66 0.07
C LEU A 435 -23.18 -27.06 0.17
N THR A 436 -24.37 -27.21 0.77
CA THR A 436 -25.00 -28.51 1.05
C THR A 436 -25.36 -29.27 -0.22
N ARG A 437 -25.59 -28.54 -1.32
CA ARG A 437 -25.88 -29.08 -2.66
C ARG A 437 -24.65 -29.70 -3.34
N TYR A 438 -23.45 -29.36 -2.88
CA TYR A 438 -22.21 -29.65 -3.58
C TYR A 438 -21.27 -30.59 -2.79
N ILE A 439 -21.47 -30.78 -1.48
CA ILE A 439 -20.60 -31.60 -0.62
C ILE A 439 -21.41 -32.31 0.47
N ARG A 440 -21.08 -33.56 0.78
CA ARG A 440 -21.74 -34.39 1.81
C ARG A 440 -21.10 -34.33 3.21
N GLY A 441 -20.22 -33.36 3.50
CA GLY A 441 -19.54 -33.23 4.79
C GLY A 441 -19.61 -31.81 5.34
N GLN A 442 -19.36 -31.62 6.65
CA GLN A 442 -19.35 -30.31 7.31
C GLN A 442 -17.96 -29.70 7.54
N ASP A 443 -16.88 -30.48 7.42
CA ASP A 443 -15.54 -29.99 7.76
C ASP A 443 -15.01 -28.96 6.75
N GLU A 444 -14.64 -27.77 7.24
CA GLU A 444 -13.99 -26.72 6.46
C GLU A 444 -12.48 -26.99 6.31
N PRO A 445 -11.88 -26.68 5.15
CA PRO A 445 -10.43 -26.74 5.00
C PRO A 445 -9.76 -25.73 5.94
N ASN A 446 -8.66 -26.13 6.56
CA ASN A 446 -7.85 -25.25 7.40
C ASN A 446 -7.38 -24.03 6.59
N ALA A 447 -7.44 -22.82 7.16
CA ALA A 447 -7.01 -21.59 6.49
C ALA A 447 -5.58 -21.65 5.90
N SER A 448 -4.70 -22.46 6.50
CA SER A 448 -3.33 -22.65 6.01
C SER A 448 -3.21 -23.43 4.69
N THR A 449 -4.26 -24.18 4.27
CA THR A 449 -4.26 -25.02 3.08
C THR A 449 -4.96 -24.39 1.86
N VAL A 450 -5.63 -23.24 2.07
CA VAL A 450 -6.35 -22.51 1.02
C VAL A 450 -5.85 -21.07 0.88
N ARG A 451 -6.24 -20.44 -0.21
CA ARG A 451 -6.11 -19.01 -0.50
C ARG A 451 -7.49 -18.50 -0.85
N ILE A 452 -7.75 -17.24 -0.56
CA ILE A 452 -9.03 -16.61 -0.87
C ILE A 452 -8.84 -15.66 -2.04
N LEU A 453 -9.67 -15.83 -3.06
CA LEU A 453 -9.74 -14.93 -4.20
C LEU A 453 -10.87 -13.95 -4.00
N SER A 454 -10.58 -12.67 -4.22
CA SER A 454 -11.57 -11.62 -4.32
C SER A 454 -11.78 -11.27 -5.78
N ILE A 455 -13.04 -11.29 -6.22
CA ILE A 455 -13.45 -11.00 -7.58
C ILE A 455 -14.46 -9.85 -7.52
N GLY A 456 -14.10 -8.69 -8.07
CA GLY A 456 -14.98 -7.53 -8.16
C GLY A 456 -15.28 -7.18 -9.61
N GLY A 457 -16.56 -6.94 -9.91
CA GLY A 457 -17.02 -6.66 -11.27
C GLY A 457 -18.53 -6.63 -11.38
N VAL A 458 -19.01 -6.62 -12.62
CA VAL A 458 -20.43 -6.77 -12.97
C VAL A 458 -20.83 -8.24 -12.86
N ALA A 459 -22.01 -8.56 -12.34
CA ALA A 459 -22.42 -9.93 -12.03
C ALA A 459 -22.29 -10.91 -13.22
N GLU A 460 -22.69 -10.51 -14.43
CA GLU A 460 -22.52 -11.30 -15.66
C GLU A 460 -21.05 -11.70 -15.90
N TYR A 461 -20.16 -10.73 -15.79
CA TYR A 461 -18.72 -10.91 -15.97
C TYR A 461 -18.06 -11.71 -14.84
N ILE A 462 -18.59 -11.61 -13.63
CA ILE A 462 -18.14 -12.41 -12.50
C ILE A 462 -18.46 -13.89 -12.74
N VAL A 463 -19.60 -14.22 -13.35
CA VAL A 463 -19.90 -15.61 -13.73
C VAL A 463 -18.83 -16.14 -14.69
N THR A 464 -18.46 -15.38 -15.71
CA THR A 464 -17.36 -15.75 -16.63
C THR A 464 -16.02 -15.93 -15.90
N ALA A 465 -15.70 -15.06 -14.94
CA ALA A 465 -14.49 -15.20 -14.12
C ALA A 465 -14.50 -16.48 -13.27
N LEU A 466 -15.64 -16.79 -12.64
CA LEU A 466 -15.82 -17.98 -11.81
C LEU A 466 -15.77 -19.26 -12.64
N GLU A 467 -16.34 -19.28 -13.85
CA GLU A 467 -16.25 -20.39 -14.78
C GLU A 467 -14.80 -20.64 -15.24
N GLY A 468 -14.04 -19.58 -15.50
CA GLY A 468 -12.60 -19.68 -15.78
C GLY A 468 -11.80 -20.26 -14.61
N ILE A 469 -12.09 -19.84 -13.37
CA ILE A 469 -11.46 -20.41 -12.17
C ILE A 469 -11.87 -21.88 -11.96
N LEU A 470 -13.13 -22.22 -12.25
CA LEU A 470 -13.62 -23.59 -12.17
C LEU A 470 -12.90 -24.50 -13.16
N ALA A 471 -12.67 -24.05 -14.39
CA ALA A 471 -11.90 -24.77 -15.40
C ALA A 471 -10.47 -25.05 -14.93
N LEU A 472 -9.78 -24.05 -14.37
CA LEU A 472 -8.43 -24.22 -13.82
C LEU A 472 -8.36 -25.26 -12.68
N LEU A 473 -9.41 -25.35 -11.86
CA LEU A 473 -9.49 -26.35 -10.79
C LEU A 473 -9.81 -27.76 -11.31
N GLN A 474 -10.41 -27.87 -12.50
CA GLN A 474 -10.79 -29.13 -13.13
C GLN A 474 -9.71 -29.67 -14.08
N GLU A 475 -8.94 -28.82 -14.75
CA GLU A 475 -7.83 -29.22 -15.65
C GLU A 475 -6.66 -29.91 -14.94
N GLN A 476 -6.67 -29.99 -13.61
CA GLN A 476 -5.62 -30.61 -12.78
C GLN A 476 -5.98 -32.00 -12.24
N THR A 477 -6.98 -32.67 -12.85
CA THR A 477 -7.19 -34.13 -12.77
C THR A 477 -6.53 -34.81 -13.94
#